data_AF-A0A529KHD3-F1
#
_entry.id   AF-A0A529KHD3-F1
#
_cell.length_a   1.000
_cell.length_b   1.000
_cell.length_c   1.000
_cell.angle_alpha   90.00
_cell.angle_beta   90.00
_cell.angle_gamma   90.00
#
_symmetry.space_group_name_H-M   'P 1'
#
loop_
_entity.id
_entity.type
_entity.pdbx_description
1 polymer ?
#
loop_
_entity_poly.entity_id
_entity_poly.type
_entity_poly.pdbx_seq_one_letter_code
_entity_poly.pdbx_strand_id
1 'polypeptide(L)' 'LALAKSQMERRLRNRRKSSSLPALIELVLARPVVSAGLIAAELKISQRAALGLVGELGIREVTGRGRYRAWGLL' A
#
# COMPACT_ATOMS: atom_id res chain seq x y z
N LEU A 1 12.68 -4.80 9.41
CA LEU A 1 12.28 -4.29 8.07
C LEU A 1 12.42 -5.32 6.94
N ALA A 2 13.50 -6.13 6.88
CA ALA A 2 13.70 -7.09 5.77
C ALA A 2 12.61 -8.18 5.63
N LEU A 3 12.01 -8.65 6.73
CA LEU A 3 10.98 -9.70 6.70
C LEU A 3 9.66 -9.23 6.07
N ALA A 4 9.22 -8.00 6.36
CA ALA A 4 7.99 -7.43 5.82
C ALA A 4 8.09 -7.27 4.29
N LYS A 5 9.22 -6.77 3.79
CA LYS A 5 9.51 -6.64 2.35
C LYS A 5 9.44 -8.00 1.64
N SER A 6 10.14 -8.99 2.16
CA SER A 6 10.15 -10.35 1.57
C SER A 6 8.76 -10.98 1.51
N GLN A 7 7.90 -10.75 2.53
CA GLN A 7 6.52 -11.24 2.53
C GLN A 7 5.63 -10.52 1.52
N MET A 8 5.77 -9.20 1.39
CA MET A 8 5.06 -8.42 0.37
C MET A 8 5.50 -8.80 -1.05
N GLU A 9 6.79 -9.04 -1.26
CA GLU A 9 7.34 -9.55 -2.52
C GLU A 9 6.86 -10.96 -2.86
N ARG A 10 6.57 -11.82 -1.87
CA ARG A 10 5.94 -13.13 -2.15
C ARG A 10 4.55 -12.98 -2.76
N ARG A 11 3.77 -11.99 -2.31
CA ARG A 11 2.43 -11.70 -2.86
C ARG A 11 2.48 -11.14 -4.28
N LEU A 12 3.57 -10.47 -4.65
CA LEU A 12 3.81 -9.97 -6.00
C LEU A 12 4.09 -11.08 -7.02
N ARG A 13 4.73 -12.20 -6.62
CA ARG A 13 5.16 -13.26 -7.55
C ARG A 13 4.03 -13.96 -8.32
N ASN A 14 2.79 -13.90 -7.83
CA ASN A 14 1.62 -14.48 -8.49
C ASN A 14 0.77 -13.45 -9.24
N ARG A 15 1.22 -12.19 -9.40
CA ARG A 15 0.42 -11.12 -10.01
C ARG A 15 0.95 -10.65 -11.36
N ARG A 16 0.03 -10.13 -12.19
CA ARG A 16 0.31 -9.62 -13.54
C ARG A 16 1.29 -8.45 -13.49
N LYS A 17 2.19 -8.38 -14.47
CA LYS A 17 3.19 -7.33 -14.68
C LYS A 17 2.64 -5.89 -14.73
N SER A 18 1.33 -5.68 -14.95
CA SER A 18 0.69 -4.36 -15.06
C SER A 18 0.11 -3.81 -13.75
N SER A 19 0.37 -4.46 -12.61
CA SER A 19 -0.18 -4.06 -11.32
C SER A 19 0.56 -2.85 -10.74
N SER A 20 -0.15 -1.88 -10.13
CA SER A 20 0.46 -0.79 -9.34
C SER A 20 0.92 -1.22 -7.93
N LEU A 21 0.76 -2.51 -7.57
CA LEU A 21 1.21 -3.07 -6.27
C LEU A 21 2.71 -2.94 -5.99
N PRO A 22 3.63 -3.20 -6.94
CA PRO A 22 5.06 -3.02 -6.71
C PRO A 22 5.40 -1.59 -6.29
N ALA A 23 4.81 -0.62 -6.98
CA ALA A 23 5.00 0.79 -6.68
C ALA A 23 4.36 1.19 -5.33
N LEU A 24 3.23 0.58 -4.93
CA LEU A 24 2.69 0.75 -3.57
C LEU A 24 3.65 0.22 -2.50
N ILE A 25 4.29 -0.93 -2.74
CA ILE A 25 5.26 -1.51 -1.81
C ILE A 25 6.47 -0.59 -1.65
N GLU A 26 7.02 -0.07 -2.74
CA GLU A 26 8.12 0.89 -2.71
C GLU A 26 7.73 2.16 -1.93
N LEU A 27 6.54 2.69 -2.18
CA LEU A 27 6.02 3.87 -1.49
C LEU A 27 5.89 3.64 0.03
N VAL A 28 5.37 2.49 0.45
CA VAL A 28 5.19 2.13 1.86
C VAL A 28 6.53 1.84 2.54
N LEU A 29 7.52 1.31 1.82
CA LEU A 29 8.89 1.13 2.33
C LEU A 29 9.61 2.47 2.51
N ALA A 30 9.38 3.44 1.62
CA ALA A 30 9.93 4.78 1.72
C ALA A 30 9.21 5.62 2.80
N ARG A 31 7.90 5.43 2.96
CA ARG A 31 7.05 6.16 3.91
C ARG A 31 6.22 5.15 4.71
N PRO A 32 6.56 4.88 5.98
CA PRO A 32 5.89 3.84 6.77
C PRO A 32 4.43 4.17 7.12
N VAL A 33 3.97 5.40 6.85
CA VAL A 33 2.58 5.82 7.01
C VAL A 33 2.13 6.53 5.73
N VAL A 34 1.12 5.98 5.06
CA VAL A 34 0.58 6.49 3.78
C VAL A 34 -0.93 6.63 3.86
N SER A 35 -1.50 7.65 3.21
CA SER A 35 -2.95 7.82 3.07
C SER A 35 -3.41 7.39 1.68
N ALA A 36 -4.71 7.11 1.52
CA ALA A 36 -5.28 6.70 0.23
C ALA A 36 -5.14 7.81 -0.82
N GLY A 37 -5.24 9.08 -0.39
CA GLY A 37 -5.00 10.23 -1.27
C GLY A 37 -3.55 10.33 -1.74
N LEU A 38 -2.59 10.07 -0.85
CA LEU A 38 -1.17 10.06 -1.20
C LEU A 38 -0.84 8.91 -2.16
N ILE A 39 -1.37 7.71 -1.91
CA ILE A 39 -1.22 6.57 -2.81
C ILE A 39 -1.82 6.87 -4.19
N ALA A 40 -3.03 7.44 -4.21
CA ALA A 40 -3.72 7.80 -5.45
C ALA A 40 -2.92 8.82 -6.28
N ALA A 41 -2.34 9.83 -5.62
CA ALA A 41 -1.50 10.84 -6.26
C ALA A 41 -0.22 10.23 -6.86
N GLU A 42 0.53 9.44 -6.08
CA GLU A 42 1.82 8.92 -6.54
C GLU A 42 1.70 7.81 -7.57
N LEU A 43 0.66 6.97 -7.46
CA LEU A 43 0.41 5.91 -8.44
C LEU A 43 -0.44 6.38 -9.62
N LYS A 44 -0.90 7.64 -9.61
CA LYS A 44 -1.82 8.22 -10.60
C LYS A 44 -3.06 7.35 -10.85
N ILE A 45 -3.63 6.83 -9.77
CA ILE A 45 -4.84 5.98 -9.78
C ILE A 45 -5.97 6.67 -9.00
N SER A 46 -7.19 6.16 -9.12
CA SER A 46 -8.30 6.64 -8.29
C SER A 46 -8.09 6.26 -6.82
N GLN A 47 -8.64 7.05 -5.88
CA GLN A 47 -8.62 6.70 -4.45
C GLN A 47 -9.29 5.34 -4.17
N ARG A 48 -10.31 4.97 -4.95
CA ARG A 48 -10.96 3.66 -4.83
C ARG A 48 -10.01 2.52 -5.22
N ALA A 49 -9.23 2.69 -6.29
CA ALA A 49 -8.19 1.74 -6.67
C ALA A 49 -7.09 1.67 -5.60
N ALA A 50 -6.66 2.82 -5.07
CA ALA A 50 -5.69 2.87 -3.97
C ALA A 50 -6.16 2.08 -2.73
N LEU A 51 -7.42 2.25 -2.31
CA LEU A 51 -8.01 1.48 -1.21
C LEU A 51 -8.04 -0.03 -1.48
N GLY A 52 -8.33 -0.43 -2.73
CA GLY A 52 -8.25 -1.82 -3.16
C GLY A 52 -6.84 -2.40 -3.00
N LEU A 53 -5.82 -1.68 -3.48
CA LEU A 53 -4.42 -2.10 -3.36
C LEU A 53 -3.96 -2.20 -1.91
N VAL A 54 -4.38 -1.27 -1.04
CA VAL A 54 -4.10 -1.31 0.40
C VAL A 54 -4.71 -2.55 1.04
N GLY A 55 -5.97 -2.87 0.72
CA GLY A 55 -6.64 -4.09 1.18
C GLY A 55 -5.94 -5.37 0.71
N GLU A 56 -5.46 -5.38 -0.54
CA GLU A 56 -4.69 -6.50 -1.10
C GLU A 56 -3.32 -6.68 -0.42
N LEU A 57 -2.64 -5.57 -0.09
CA LEU A 57 -1.35 -5.60 0.57
C LEU A 57 -1.47 -5.99 2.06
N GLY A 58 -2.65 -5.79 2.67
CA GLY A 58 -2.91 -6.16 4.06
C GLY A 58 -2.23 -5.23 5.07
N ILE A 59 -1.95 -3.99 4.66
CA ILE A 59 -1.34 -2.97 5.53
C ILE A 59 -2.38 -2.54 6.57
N ARG A 60 -1.95 -2.42 7.82
CA ARG A 60 -2.86 -2.14 8.94
C ARG A 60 -3.16 -0.64 8.98
N GLU A 61 -4.42 -0.31 9.22
CA GLU A 61 -4.82 1.07 9.47
C GLU A 61 -4.19 1.52 10.80
N VAL A 62 -3.39 2.58 10.75
CA VAL A 62 -2.64 3.12 11.90
C VAL A 62 -3.49 4.18 12.62
N THR A 63 -4.38 4.84 11.89
CA THR A 63 -5.25 5.91 12.41
C THR A 63 -6.62 5.37 12.78
N GLY A 64 -6.93 5.26 14.08
CA GLY A 64 -8.19 4.69 14.56
C GLY A 64 -9.43 5.60 14.49
N ARG A 65 -9.50 6.66 13.67
CA ARG A 65 -10.59 7.65 13.74
C ARG A 65 -10.98 8.30 12.40
N GLY A 66 -12.01 7.75 11.75
CA GLY A 66 -12.90 8.52 10.86
C GLY A 66 -12.36 8.87 9.46
N ARG A 67 -12.55 10.13 9.04
CA ARG A 67 -12.37 10.65 7.67
C ARG A 67 -10.93 10.58 7.15
N TYR A 68 -9.95 10.54 8.05
CA TYR A 68 -8.53 10.47 7.71
C TYR A 68 -7.98 9.10 8.06
N ARG A 69 -7.88 8.25 7.03
CA ARG A 69 -7.30 6.92 7.15
C ARG A 69 -5.88 6.94 6.61
N ALA A 70 -4.95 6.46 7.42
CA ALA A 70 -3.58 6.19 7.04
C ALA A 70 -3.21 4.76 7.43
N TRP A 71 -2.39 4.14 6.58
CA TRP A 71 -1.98 2.75 6.66
C TRP A 71 -0.48 2.66 6.76
N GLY A 72 0.01 1.67 7.49
CA GLY A 72 1.42 1.56 7.77
C GLY A 72 1.86 0.15 8.15
N LEU A 73 3.17 -0.05 8.05
CA LEU A 73 3.85 -1.27 8.48
C LEU A 73 4.09 -1.18 9.99
N LEU A 74 3.30 -1.91 10.77
CA LEU A 74 3.62 -2.21 12.17
C LEU A 74 4.52 -3.45 12.24
#